data_AF-A0A7V7B297-F1
#
_entry.id   AF-A0A7V7B297-F1
#
_cell.length_a   1.000
_cell.length_b   1.000
_cell.length_c   1.000
_cell.angle_alpha   90.00
_cell.angle_beta   90.00
_cell.angle_gamma   90.00
#
_symmetry.space_group_name_H-M   'P 1'
#
loop_
_entity.id
_entity.type
_entity.pdbx_description
1 polymer ?
#
loop_
_entity_poly.entity_id
_entity_poly.type
_entity_poly.pdbx_seq_one_letter_code
_entity_poly.pdbx_strand_id
1 'polypeptide(L)'
;PCHFHFRYIKLTFFDPFINNSVENFSIMLTDFKNWIFDRIINEGIEKGEFNITEMKMARMMILGAMNWIQQWYSPDGSRTKEEISEIYCEYLLKIFC
;
A
#
# COMPACT_ATOMS: atom_id res chain seq x y z
N PRO A 1 -16.65 -8.59 -2.90
CA PRO A 1 -15.83 -9.29 -1.88
C PRO A 1 -14.49 -8.58 -1.62
N CYS A 2 -13.62 -8.43 -2.63
CA CYS A 2 -12.30 -7.76 -2.49
C CYS A 2 -12.31 -6.27 -2.04
N HIS A 3 -13.47 -5.60 -1.97
CA HIS A 3 -13.54 -4.15 -1.67
C HIS A 3 -13.43 -3.79 -0.16
N PHE A 4 -13.68 -4.73 0.77
CA PHE A 4 -13.84 -4.39 2.21
C PHE A 4 -12.51 -4.21 2.98
N HIS A 5 -11.40 -4.84 2.55
CA HIS A 5 -10.10 -4.76 3.23
C HIS A 5 -9.22 -3.59 2.79
N PHE A 6 -9.56 -2.90 1.69
CA PHE A 6 -8.67 -1.94 1.04
C PHE A 6 -8.79 -0.48 1.51
N ARG A 7 -9.75 -0.16 2.40
CA ARG A 7 -9.79 1.15 3.07
C ARG A 7 -8.47 1.45 3.81
N TYR A 8 -7.79 0.40 4.29
CA TYR A 8 -6.49 0.50 4.95
C TYR A 8 -5.34 0.82 3.98
N ILE A 9 -5.35 0.27 2.76
CA ILE A 9 -4.32 0.57 1.77
C ILE A 9 -4.47 2.00 1.26
N LYS A 10 -5.71 2.46 1.01
CA LYS A 10 -6.00 3.86 0.65
C LYS A 10 -5.48 4.88 1.68
N LEU A 11 -5.52 4.54 2.97
CA LEU A 11 -5.00 5.39 4.05
C LEU A 11 -3.47 5.53 4.02
N THR A 12 -2.73 4.59 3.40
CA THR A 12 -1.27 4.54 3.51
C THR A 12 -0.51 5.27 2.40
N PHE A 13 -1.11 5.52 1.23
CA PHE A 13 -0.39 6.07 0.06
C PHE A 13 0.15 7.49 0.25
N PHE A 14 -0.45 8.30 1.13
CA PHE A 14 -0.10 9.72 1.28
C PHE A 14 -0.07 10.22 2.74
N ASP A 15 -0.08 9.32 3.72
CA ASP A 15 -0.10 9.72 5.14
C ASP A 15 1.26 10.32 5.59
N PRO A 16 1.30 11.56 6.13
CA PRO A 16 2.53 12.21 6.59
C PRO A 16 3.25 11.53 7.76
N PHE A 17 2.61 10.59 8.47
CA PHE A 17 3.21 9.90 9.62
C PHE A 17 4.50 9.12 9.30
N ILE A 18 4.81 8.92 8.02
CA ILE A 18 6.03 8.25 7.57
C ILE A 18 7.07 9.22 6.99
N ASN A 19 7.18 10.43 7.55
CA ASN A 19 8.18 11.40 7.08
C ASN A 19 8.99 12.06 8.19
N ASN A 20 9.13 11.40 9.35
CA ASN A 20 10.08 11.87 10.37
C ASN A 20 11.44 11.18 10.20
N SER A 21 12.41 11.97 9.76
CA SER A 21 13.83 11.67 9.54
C SER A 21 14.58 11.41 10.85
N VAL A 22 14.21 10.35 11.57
CA VAL A 22 14.98 9.84 12.72
C VAL A 22 15.33 8.39 12.40
N GLU A 23 16.59 8.11 12.11
CA GLU A 23 17.08 6.80 11.61
C GLU A 23 16.60 5.60 12.44
N ASN A 24 16.52 5.72 13.77
CA ASN A 24 16.01 4.65 14.65
C ASN A 24 14.48 4.49 14.62
N PHE A 25 13.72 5.54 14.26
CA PHE A 25 12.27 5.49 14.07
C PHE A 25 11.90 4.94 12.69
N SER A 26 12.78 5.12 11.69
CA SER A 26 12.57 4.63 10.33
C SER A 26 12.43 3.11 10.24
N ILE A 27 13.22 2.38 11.03
CA ILE A 27 13.18 0.91 11.10
C ILE A 27 11.87 0.45 11.73
N MET A 28 11.47 1.03 12.86
CA MET A 28 10.21 0.73 13.53
C MET A 28 9.00 1.00 12.63
N LEU A 29 8.99 2.13 11.92
CA LEU A 29 7.94 2.47 10.96
C LEU A 29 7.90 1.50 9.77
N THR A 30 9.08 1.04 9.32
CA THR A 30 9.17 0.04 8.24
C THR A 30 8.65 -1.32 8.69
N ASP A 31 9.01 -1.76 9.89
CA ASP A 31 8.53 -3.02 10.47
C ASP A 31 7.02 -2.98 10.71
N PHE A 32 6.50 -1.84 11.19
CA PHE A 32 5.08 -1.64 11.38
C PHE A 32 4.30 -1.64 10.06
N LYS A 33 4.81 -0.96 9.03
CA LYS A 33 4.23 -1.02 7.66
C LYS A 33 4.21 -2.45 7.14
N ASN A 34 5.33 -3.16 7.27
CA ASN A 34 5.43 -4.52 6.79
C ASN A 34 4.39 -5.42 7.48
N TRP A 35 4.26 -5.28 8.79
CA TRP A 35 3.28 -6.02 9.59
C TRP A 35 1.83 -5.72 9.16
N ILE A 36 1.46 -4.45 8.95
CA ILE A 36 0.10 -4.10 8.48
C ILE A 36 -0.20 -4.75 7.13
N PHE A 37 0.71 -4.63 6.16
CA PHE A 37 0.48 -5.19 4.83
C PHE A 37 0.42 -6.71 4.85
N ASP A 38 1.26 -7.36 5.66
CA ASP A 38 1.21 -8.82 5.82
C ASP A 38 -0.11 -9.28 6.42
N ARG A 39 -0.64 -8.54 7.40
CA ARG A 39 -1.97 -8.81 7.96
C ARG A 39 -3.07 -8.70 6.90
N ILE A 40 -3.09 -7.62 6.12
CA ILE A 40 -4.11 -7.39 5.08
C ILE A 40 -4.01 -8.46 3.99
N ILE A 41 -2.81 -8.78 3.52
CA ILE A 41 -2.59 -9.78 2.48
C ILE A 41 -3.02 -11.16 3.00
N ASN A 42 -2.60 -11.53 4.21
CA ASN A 42 -2.95 -12.82 4.80
C ASN A 42 -4.46 -12.96 5.01
N GLU A 43 -5.13 -11.92 5.51
CA GLU A 43 -6.59 -11.93 5.68
C GLU A 43 -7.32 -12.09 4.33
N GLY A 44 -6.82 -11.48 3.26
CA GLY A 44 -7.38 -11.66 1.91
C GLY A 44 -7.14 -13.07 1.35
N ILE A 45 -5.98 -13.67 1.60
CA ILE A 45 -5.68 -15.07 1.24
C ILE A 45 -6.61 -16.03 2.01
N GLU A 46 -6.72 -15.87 3.33
CA GLU A 46 -7.56 -16.70 4.20
C GLU A 46 -9.04 -16.66 3.80
N LYS A 47 -9.51 -15.52 3.28
CA LYS A 47 -10.89 -15.35 2.79
C LYS A 47 -11.09 -15.84 1.36
N GLY A 48 -10.03 -16.30 0.68
CA GLY A 48 -10.06 -16.64 -0.74
C GLY A 48 -10.34 -15.43 -1.64
N GLU A 49 -10.09 -14.21 -1.14
CA GLU A 49 -10.23 -12.96 -1.88
C GLU A 49 -8.97 -12.65 -2.70
N PHE A 50 -7.79 -13.12 -2.27
CA PHE A 50 -6.53 -12.93 -2.99
C PHE A 50 -5.92 -14.27 -3.41
N ASN A 51 -5.57 -14.38 -4.69
CA ASN A 51 -4.77 -15.43 -5.29
C ASN A 51 -3.28 -15.08 -5.29
N ILE A 52 -2.69 -14.94 -4.10
CA ILE A 52 -1.27 -14.61 -3.91
C ILE A 52 -0.51 -15.84 -3.40
N THR A 53 0.51 -16.28 -4.14
CA THR A 53 1.40 -17.38 -3.72
C THR A 53 2.63 -16.87 -2.95
N GLU A 54 3.10 -15.66 -3.25
CA GLU A 54 4.32 -15.07 -2.68
C GLU A 54 4.00 -13.77 -1.92
N MET A 55 3.59 -13.90 -0.65
CA MET A 55 3.16 -12.77 0.19
C MET A 55 4.21 -11.65 0.28
N LYS A 56 5.49 -12.01 0.44
CA LYS A 56 6.59 -11.03 0.50
C LYS A 56 6.67 -10.20 -0.78
N MET A 57 6.45 -10.82 -1.94
CA MET A 57 6.51 -10.14 -3.23
C MET A 57 5.30 -9.21 -3.42
N ALA A 58 4.10 -9.65 -3.02
CA ALA A 58 2.90 -8.80 -2.98
C ALA A 58 3.12 -7.55 -2.10
N ARG A 59 3.68 -7.72 -0.90
CA ARG A 59 4.03 -6.60 -0.02
C ARG A 59 5.04 -5.65 -0.67
N MET A 60 6.09 -6.18 -1.31
CA MET A 60 7.09 -5.35 -2.00
C MET A 60 6.50 -4.57 -3.18
N MET A 61 5.53 -5.14 -3.91
CA MET A 61 4.81 -4.43 -4.97
C MET A 61 4.04 -3.23 -4.43
N ILE A 62 3.31 -3.39 -3.32
CA ILE A 62 2.58 -2.29 -2.68
C ILE A 62 3.54 -1.20 -2.21
N LEU A 63 4.59 -1.57 -1.46
CA LEU A 63 5.57 -0.62 -0.92
C LEU A 63 6.36 0.10 -2.02
N GLY A 64 6.73 -0.62 -3.09
CA GLY A 64 7.41 -0.04 -4.24
C GLY A 64 6.55 1.00 -4.96
N ALA A 65 5.27 0.70 -5.19
CA ALA A 65 4.33 1.64 -5.80
C ALA A 65 4.19 2.91 -4.93
N MET A 66 3.97 2.76 -3.62
CA MET A 66 3.87 3.88 -2.68
C MET A 66 5.11 4.76 -2.69
N ASN A 67 6.30 4.15 -2.64
CA ASN A 67 7.56 4.88 -2.66
C ASN A 67 7.75 5.65 -3.97
N TRP A 68 7.40 5.03 -5.11
CA TRP A 68 7.61 5.64 -6.41
C TRP A 68 6.64 6.80 -6.68
N ILE A 69 5.39 6.72 -6.22
CA ILE A 69 4.40 7.82 -6.36
C ILE A 69 4.94 9.13 -5.80
N GLN A 70 5.64 9.09 -4.66
CA GLN A 70 6.21 10.29 -4.03
C GLN A 70 7.28 10.98 -4.90
N GLN A 71 7.93 10.25 -5.81
CA GLN A 71 9.01 10.78 -6.65
C GLN A 71 8.49 11.64 -7.81
N TRP A 72 7.28 11.38 -8.31
CA TRP A 72 6.73 12.04 -9.49
C TRP A 72 5.39 12.75 -9.25
N TYR A 73 4.74 12.53 -8.11
CA TYR A 73 3.50 13.22 -7.76
C TYR A 73 3.71 14.74 -7.69
N SER A 74 2.81 15.50 -8.31
CA SER A 74 2.78 16.97 -8.24
C SER A 74 1.38 17.44 -7.81
N PRO A 75 1.27 18.32 -6.81
CA PRO A 75 -0.03 18.90 -6.41
C PRO A 75 -0.66 19.79 -7.47
N ASP A 76 0.13 20.37 -8.38
CA ASP A 76 -0.34 21.15 -9.52
C ASP A 76 -0.62 20.26 -10.75
N GLY A 77 -0.54 18.94 -10.59
CA GLY A 77 -0.79 17.96 -11.64
C GLY A 77 -2.27 17.80 -11.98
N SER A 78 -2.54 17.00 -13.02
CA SER A 78 -3.90 16.72 -13.50
C SER A 78 -4.77 15.85 -12.59
N ARG A 79 -4.20 15.29 -11.51
CA ARG A 79 -4.90 14.37 -10.59
C ARG A 79 -4.53 14.63 -9.14
N THR A 80 -5.51 14.45 -8.27
CA THR A 80 -5.32 14.53 -6.82
C THR A 80 -4.65 13.28 -6.26
N LYS A 81 -4.17 13.36 -5.02
CA LYS A 81 -3.61 12.22 -4.28
C LYS A 81 -4.63 11.08 -4.16
N GLU A 82 -5.88 11.44 -3.92
CA GLU A 82 -6.98 10.51 -3.73
C GLU A 82 -7.30 9.76 -5.01
N GLU A 83 -7.31 10.45 -6.16
CA GLU A 83 -7.53 9.86 -7.47
C GLU A 83 -6.39 8.90 -7.85
N ILE A 84 -5.13 9.31 -7.63
CA ILE A 84 -3.97 8.44 -7.88
C ILE A 84 -4.02 7.21 -6.98
N SER A 85 -4.36 7.38 -5.70
CA SER A 85 -4.48 6.26 -4.76
C SER A 85 -5.54 5.25 -5.21
N GLU A 86 -6.69 5.72 -5.69
CA GLU A 86 -7.76 4.86 -6.18
C GLU A 86 -7.31 4.04 -7.40
N ILE A 87 -6.68 4.70 -8.38
CA ILE A 87 -6.17 4.03 -9.59
C ILE A 87 -5.16 2.93 -9.24
N TYR A 88 -4.20 3.23 -8.36
CA TYR A 88 -3.21 2.24 -7.94
C TYR A 88 -3.84 1.09 -7.15
N CYS A 89 -4.84 1.37 -6.31
CA CYS A 89 -5.59 0.33 -5.60
C CYS A 89 -6.30 -0.59 -6.60
N GLU A 90 -6.98 -0.05 -7.60
CA GLU A 90 -7.65 -0.85 -8.63
C GLU A 90 -6.68 -1.75 -9.40
N TYR A 91 -5.48 -1.25 -9.72
CA TYR A 91 -4.46 -2.05 -10.41
C TYR A 91 -3.92 -3.17 -9.53
N LEU A 92 -3.59 -2.87 -8.27
CA LEU A 92 -3.11 -3.88 -7.33
C LEU A 92 -4.16 -4.96 -7.07
N LEU A 93 -5.44 -4.58 -6.96
CA LEU A 93 -6.54 -5.54 -6.81
C LEU A 93 -6.66 -6.49 -8.00
N LYS A 94 -6.51 -5.98 -9.24
CA LYS A 94 -6.51 -6.82 -10.45
C LYS A 94 -5.33 -7.79 -10.48
N ILE A 95 -4.21 -7.44 -9.85
CA ILE A 95 -3.03 -8.32 -9.75
C ILE A 95 -3.26 -9.40 -8.68
N PHE A 96 -3.99 -9.07 -7.60
CA PHE A 96 -4.08 -9.92 -6.41
C PHE A 96 -5.30 -10.85 -6.35
N CYS A 97 -6.47 -10.53 -6.92
CA CYS A 97 -7.71 -11.31 -6.71
C CYS A 97 -7.86 -12.60 -7.57
#